data_AF-A0A1V4Y393-F1
#
_entry.id   AF-A0A1V4Y393-F1
#
_cell.length_a   1.000
_cell.length_b   1.000
_cell.length_c   1.000
_cell.angle_alpha   90.00
_cell.angle_beta   90.00
_cell.angle_gamma   90.00
#
_symmetry.space_group_name_H-M   'P 1'
#
loop_
_entity.id
_entity.type
_entity.pdbx_description
1 polymer ?
#
loop_
_entity_poly.entity_id
_entity_poly.type
_entity_poly.pdbx_seq_one_letter_code
_entity_poly.pdbx_strand_id
1 'polypeptide(L)'
;MLKTNMEKTKDDVLFRIRKSIKEFDEKEINSAVTEGIDKGIDPVILAEEGCIAAMREVGDMFESDEILLLQVLAASRAMKAGMEILAPEIEKAHAELKHHDKAVISSQKEDEDSIRKSILEVMLMVNDFDVIELTENESIIDFIEKDTTLNIPTDCKRQLDEVIHSHPEAAILQLCNS
;
A
#
# COMPACT_ATOMS: atom_id res chain seq x y z
N MET A 1 21.87 -16.95 -23.67
CA MET A 1 21.11 -18.11 -23.13
C MET A 1 20.77 -17.93 -21.65
N LEU A 2 21.71 -17.58 -20.77
CA LEU A 2 21.39 -17.36 -19.34
C LEU A 2 20.45 -16.18 -19.07
N LYS A 3 20.63 -15.02 -19.74
CA LYS A 3 19.75 -13.84 -19.58
C LYS A 3 18.28 -14.12 -19.92
N THR A 4 18.04 -14.85 -21.03
CA THR A 4 16.70 -15.21 -21.51
C THR A 4 15.95 -16.14 -20.56
N ASN A 5 16.66 -16.94 -19.75
CA ASN A 5 16.05 -17.84 -18.77
C ASN A 5 15.69 -17.11 -17.47
N MET A 6 16.51 -16.12 -17.08
CA MET A 6 16.25 -15.27 -15.91
C MET A 6 15.07 -14.31 -16.14
N GLU A 7 15.00 -13.68 -17.33
CA GLU A 7 13.84 -12.85 -17.74
C GLU A 7 12.54 -13.66 -17.71
N LYS A 8 12.54 -14.83 -18.33
CA LYS A 8 11.35 -15.70 -18.35
C LYS A 8 10.92 -16.13 -16.94
N THR A 9 11.87 -16.29 -16.03
CA THR A 9 11.60 -16.65 -14.64
C THR A 9 11.05 -15.46 -13.85
N LYS A 10 11.58 -14.25 -14.10
CA LYS A 10 11.03 -13.00 -13.54
C LYS A 10 9.58 -12.80 -13.98
N ASP A 11 9.32 -12.93 -15.27
CA ASP A 11 7.98 -12.72 -15.85
C ASP A 11 6.94 -13.70 -15.27
N ASP A 12 7.33 -14.96 -15.06
CA ASP A 12 6.47 -15.99 -14.44
C ASP A 12 6.13 -15.65 -12.98
N VAL A 13 7.12 -15.24 -12.19
CA VAL A 13 6.90 -14.82 -10.79
C VAL A 13 6.00 -13.59 -10.73
N LEU A 14 6.27 -12.57 -11.55
CA LEU A 14 5.44 -11.37 -11.62
C LEU A 14 4.01 -11.69 -12.05
N PHE A 15 3.84 -12.57 -13.03
CA PHE A 15 2.51 -13.01 -13.46
C PHE A 15 1.75 -13.68 -12.31
N ARG A 16 2.40 -14.57 -11.54
CA ARG A 16 1.78 -15.24 -10.39
C ARG A 16 1.41 -14.26 -9.27
N ILE A 17 2.28 -13.31 -8.96
CA ILE A 17 2.00 -12.22 -8.01
C ILE A 17 0.76 -11.43 -8.43
N ARG A 18 0.69 -10.99 -9.69
CA ARG A 18 -0.46 -10.21 -10.18
C ARG A 18 -1.74 -11.03 -10.17
N LYS A 19 -1.63 -12.30 -10.55
CA LYS A 19 -2.75 -13.22 -10.60
C LYS A 19 -3.30 -13.51 -9.21
N SER A 20 -2.45 -13.78 -8.23
CA SER A 20 -2.89 -14.08 -6.87
C SER A 20 -3.60 -12.90 -6.21
N ILE A 21 -3.18 -11.66 -6.48
CA ILE A 21 -3.91 -10.47 -6.01
C ILE A 21 -5.30 -10.39 -6.65
N LYS A 22 -5.39 -10.57 -7.97
CA LYS A 22 -6.68 -10.55 -8.71
C LYS A 22 -7.61 -11.71 -8.34
N GLU A 23 -7.07 -12.84 -7.88
CA GLU A 23 -7.82 -14.01 -7.42
C GLU A 23 -7.99 -14.05 -5.89
N PHE A 24 -7.47 -13.04 -5.18
CA PHE A 24 -7.55 -12.90 -3.72
C PHE A 24 -6.86 -14.05 -2.93
N ASP A 25 -5.80 -14.62 -3.49
CA ASP A 25 -5.08 -15.75 -2.92
C ASP A 25 -3.86 -15.30 -2.09
N GLU A 26 -4.11 -15.07 -0.79
CA GLU A 26 -3.08 -14.71 0.21
C GLU A 26 -1.97 -15.78 0.36
N LYS A 27 -2.23 -17.04 0.05
CA LYS A 27 -1.20 -18.10 0.15
C LYS A 27 -0.28 -18.08 -1.05
N GLU A 28 -0.86 -17.93 -2.23
CA GLU A 28 -0.11 -17.91 -3.48
C GLU A 28 0.74 -16.65 -3.60
N ILE A 29 0.24 -15.48 -3.17
CA ILE A 29 1.05 -14.25 -3.15
C ILE A 29 2.30 -14.43 -2.26
N ASN A 30 2.14 -14.98 -1.06
CA ASN A 30 3.27 -15.23 -0.16
C ASN A 30 4.27 -16.19 -0.80
N SER A 31 3.78 -17.28 -1.40
CA SER A 31 4.65 -18.23 -2.09
C SER A 31 5.41 -17.60 -3.27
N ALA A 32 4.73 -16.83 -4.12
CA ALA A 32 5.31 -16.22 -5.31
C ALA A 32 6.33 -15.13 -4.97
N VAL A 33 6.04 -14.31 -3.95
CA VAL A 33 6.95 -13.28 -3.43
C VAL A 33 8.21 -13.92 -2.84
N THR A 34 8.06 -14.92 -1.97
CA THR A 34 9.22 -15.63 -1.39
C THR A 34 10.06 -16.29 -2.48
N GLU A 35 9.43 -16.93 -3.46
CA GLU A 35 10.16 -17.51 -4.60
C GLU A 35 10.91 -16.46 -5.42
N GLY A 36 10.32 -15.28 -5.62
CA GLY A 36 10.98 -14.16 -6.31
C GLY A 36 12.25 -13.71 -5.57
N ILE A 37 12.15 -13.55 -4.26
CA ILE A 37 13.27 -13.19 -3.39
C ILE A 37 14.36 -14.28 -3.44
N ASP A 38 13.99 -15.54 -3.28
CA ASP A 38 14.93 -16.68 -3.32
C ASP A 38 15.67 -16.80 -4.65
N LYS A 39 15.03 -16.36 -5.74
CA LYS A 39 15.63 -16.32 -7.09
C LYS A 39 16.45 -15.06 -7.34
N GLY A 40 16.56 -14.15 -6.37
CA GLY A 40 17.33 -12.92 -6.47
C GLY A 40 16.68 -11.86 -7.36
N ILE A 41 15.36 -11.90 -7.53
CA ILE A 41 14.63 -10.79 -8.17
C ILE A 41 14.62 -9.63 -7.18
N ASP A 42 14.86 -8.42 -7.69
CA ASP A 42 14.82 -7.19 -6.89
C ASP A 42 13.46 -7.05 -6.16
N PRO A 43 13.43 -6.92 -4.82
CA PRO A 43 12.20 -6.71 -4.06
C PRO A 43 11.40 -5.49 -4.53
N VAL A 44 12.06 -4.43 -5.00
CA VAL A 44 11.39 -3.24 -5.56
C VAL A 44 10.65 -3.60 -6.84
N ILE A 45 11.22 -4.45 -7.68
CA ILE A 45 10.55 -4.94 -8.91
C ILE A 45 9.33 -5.77 -8.56
N LEU A 46 9.44 -6.66 -7.56
CA LEU A 46 8.31 -7.48 -7.11
C LEU A 46 7.17 -6.61 -6.53
N ALA A 47 7.52 -5.53 -5.82
CA ALA A 47 6.55 -4.57 -5.31
C ALA A 47 5.92 -3.72 -6.42
N GLU A 48 6.72 -3.02 -7.23
CA GLU A 48 6.22 -2.07 -8.25
C GLU A 48 5.57 -2.79 -9.43
N GLU A 49 6.26 -3.75 -10.04
CA GLU A 49 5.77 -4.45 -11.23
C GLU A 49 4.85 -5.62 -10.87
N GLY A 50 4.82 -6.07 -9.62
CA GLY A 50 3.94 -7.15 -9.16
C GLY A 50 2.75 -6.62 -8.38
N CYS A 51 2.97 -6.29 -7.11
CA CYS A 51 1.91 -5.94 -6.16
C CYS A 51 1.15 -4.67 -6.55
N ILE A 52 1.88 -3.55 -6.72
CA ILE A 52 1.29 -2.23 -7.01
C ILE A 52 0.63 -2.23 -8.38
N ALA A 53 1.29 -2.79 -9.40
CA ALA A 53 0.72 -2.92 -10.74
C ALA A 53 -0.61 -3.72 -10.73
N ALA A 54 -0.69 -4.80 -9.97
CA ALA A 54 -1.93 -5.58 -9.85
C ALA A 54 -3.04 -4.78 -9.19
N MET A 55 -2.73 -4.01 -8.14
CA MET A 55 -3.73 -3.21 -7.43
C MET A 55 -4.28 -2.07 -8.31
N ARG A 56 -3.44 -1.48 -9.17
CA ARG A 56 -3.92 -0.54 -10.19
C ARG A 56 -4.92 -1.15 -11.15
N GLU A 57 -4.61 -2.34 -11.69
CA GLU A 57 -5.53 -3.06 -12.57
C GLU A 57 -6.84 -3.40 -11.83
N VAL A 58 -6.79 -3.74 -10.54
CA VAL A 58 -7.99 -3.92 -9.70
C VAL A 58 -8.77 -2.61 -9.56
N GLY A 59 -8.08 -1.48 -9.40
CA GLY A 59 -8.70 -0.16 -9.40
C GLY A 59 -9.44 0.15 -10.71
N ASP A 60 -8.79 -0.08 -11.85
CA ASP A 60 -9.40 0.09 -13.18
C ASP A 60 -10.65 -0.78 -13.33
N MET A 61 -10.59 -2.05 -12.88
CA MET A 61 -11.73 -2.98 -12.90
C MET A 61 -12.89 -2.52 -11.99
N PHE A 62 -12.58 -1.83 -10.90
CA PHE A 62 -13.61 -1.28 -10.01
C PHE A 62 -14.26 -0.05 -10.65
N GLU A 63 -13.48 0.84 -11.27
CA GLU A 63 -13.99 2.01 -11.99
C GLU A 63 -14.85 1.64 -13.20
N SER A 64 -14.55 0.50 -13.85
CA SER A 64 -15.32 -0.02 -14.98
C SER A 64 -16.54 -0.88 -14.59
N ASP A 65 -16.90 -0.92 -13.30
CA ASP A 65 -17.98 -1.76 -12.74
C ASP A 65 -17.80 -3.28 -13.00
N GLU A 66 -16.58 -3.76 -13.27
CA GLU A 66 -16.28 -5.18 -13.52
C GLU A 66 -16.20 -5.99 -12.21
N ILE A 67 -15.79 -5.35 -11.12
CA ILE A 67 -15.71 -5.97 -9.79
C ILE A 67 -16.38 -5.10 -8.72
N LEU A 68 -16.80 -5.75 -7.64
CA LEU A 68 -17.46 -5.09 -6.51
C LEU A 68 -16.44 -4.63 -5.46
N LEU A 69 -16.82 -3.64 -4.64
CA LEU A 69 -15.99 -3.14 -3.53
C LEU A 69 -15.44 -4.25 -2.61
N LEU A 70 -16.22 -5.30 -2.34
CA LEU A 70 -15.79 -6.45 -1.53
C LEU A 70 -14.62 -7.22 -2.17
N GLN A 71 -14.58 -7.30 -3.49
CA GLN A 71 -13.49 -7.94 -4.23
C GLN A 71 -12.24 -7.06 -4.19
N VAL A 72 -12.38 -5.74 -4.29
CA VAL A 72 -11.26 -4.80 -4.12
C VAL A 72 -10.65 -4.92 -2.72
N LEU A 73 -11.47 -4.99 -1.68
CA LEU A 73 -11.03 -5.23 -0.30
C LEU A 73 -10.26 -6.55 -0.16
N ALA A 74 -10.72 -7.61 -0.82
CA ALA A 74 -10.04 -8.91 -0.81
C ALA A 74 -8.68 -8.85 -1.56
N ALA A 75 -8.61 -8.14 -2.68
CA ALA A 75 -7.37 -7.90 -3.43
C ALA A 75 -6.35 -7.10 -2.61
N SER A 76 -6.82 -6.05 -1.93
CA SER A 76 -5.98 -5.24 -1.03
C SER A 76 -5.35 -6.09 0.08
N ARG A 77 -6.10 -7.03 0.68
CA ARG A 77 -5.56 -7.95 1.68
C ARG A 77 -4.48 -8.86 1.11
N ALA A 78 -4.70 -9.43 -0.07
CA ALA A 78 -3.69 -10.25 -0.75
C ALA A 78 -2.42 -9.43 -1.06
N MET A 79 -2.58 -8.19 -1.54
CA MET A 79 -1.46 -7.28 -1.77
C MET A 79 -0.68 -6.99 -0.47
N LYS A 80 -1.38 -6.66 0.62
CA LYS A 80 -0.77 -6.38 1.93
C LYS A 80 0.06 -7.57 2.43
N ALA A 81 -0.46 -8.80 2.32
CA ALA A 81 0.27 -10.00 2.70
C ALA A 81 1.61 -10.14 1.93
N GLY A 82 1.63 -9.84 0.63
CA GLY A 82 2.86 -9.80 -0.14
C GLY A 82 3.81 -8.68 0.28
N MET A 83 3.28 -7.48 0.56
CA MET A 83 4.07 -6.32 0.99
C MET A 83 4.70 -6.51 2.37
N GLU A 84 4.05 -7.22 3.29
CA GLU A 84 4.62 -7.56 4.61
C GLU A 84 5.93 -8.36 4.49
N ILE A 85 6.06 -9.18 3.44
CA ILE A 85 7.28 -9.94 3.15
C ILE A 85 8.32 -9.07 2.44
N LEU A 86 7.89 -8.20 1.51
CA LEU A 86 8.78 -7.38 0.70
C LEU A 86 9.38 -6.19 1.45
N ALA A 87 8.62 -5.54 2.34
CA ALA A 87 9.04 -4.37 3.09
C ALA A 87 10.41 -4.52 3.79
N PRO A 88 10.68 -5.59 4.58
CA PRO A 88 11.99 -5.75 5.21
C PRO A 88 13.12 -6.01 4.21
N GLU A 89 12.83 -6.61 3.04
CA GLU A 89 13.85 -6.86 2.02
C GLU A 89 14.19 -5.58 1.23
N ILE A 90 13.20 -4.72 0.98
CA ILE A 90 13.40 -3.39 0.38
C ILE A 90 14.27 -2.52 1.30
N GLU A 91 13.99 -2.53 2.61
CA GLU A 91 14.77 -1.79 3.61
C GLU A 91 16.24 -2.28 3.66
N LYS A 92 16.45 -3.61 3.66
CA LYS A 92 17.80 -4.22 3.60
C LYS A 92 18.56 -3.83 2.32
N ALA A 93 17.85 -3.65 1.21
CA ALA A 93 18.43 -3.23 -0.05
C ALA A 93 18.77 -1.72 -0.09
N HIS A 94 18.41 -0.96 0.95
CA HIS A 94 18.46 0.51 0.96
C HIS A 94 17.78 1.13 -0.28
N ALA A 95 16.72 0.48 -0.75
CA ALA A 95 15.98 0.90 -1.91
C ALA A 95 14.70 1.63 -1.48
N GLU A 96 14.21 2.50 -2.35
CA GLU A 96 12.94 3.19 -2.16
C GLU A 96 12.00 2.81 -3.30
N LEU A 97 10.72 2.65 -2.97
CA LEU A 97 9.67 2.56 -3.98
C LEU A 97 9.46 3.94 -4.61
N LYS A 98 8.97 3.99 -5.84
CA LYS A 98 8.44 5.24 -6.41
C LYS A 98 7.40 5.83 -5.46
N HIS A 99 7.63 7.09 -5.08
CA HIS A 99 6.72 7.84 -4.23
C HIS A 99 5.49 8.28 -5.03
N HIS A 100 4.32 7.91 -4.54
CA HIS A 100 3.04 8.53 -4.89
C HIS A 100 2.62 9.54 -3.83
N ASP A 101 1.52 10.26 -4.06
CA ASP A 101 0.94 11.10 -3.03
C ASP A 101 0.59 10.24 -1.82
N LYS A 102 0.99 10.67 -0.62
CA LYS A 102 0.87 9.85 0.59
C LYS A 102 -0.41 10.19 1.34
N ALA A 103 -1.17 9.17 1.70
CA ALA A 103 -2.32 9.31 2.58
C ALA A 103 -2.03 8.59 3.89
N VAL A 104 -2.15 9.28 5.02
CA VAL A 104 -1.94 8.68 6.34
C VAL A 104 -3.30 8.38 6.95
N ILE A 105 -3.52 7.13 7.37
CA ILE A 105 -4.78 6.69 7.99
C ILE A 105 -4.47 6.11 9.37
N SER A 106 -5.13 6.64 10.40
CA SER A 106 -5.09 6.08 11.76
C SER A 106 -6.47 5.59 12.19
N SER A 107 -6.53 4.49 12.95
CA SER A 107 -7.71 4.14 13.74
C SER A 107 -7.35 4.21 15.21
N GLN A 108 -8.22 4.79 16.03
CA GLN A 108 -8.05 4.76 17.49
C GLN A 108 -8.72 3.56 18.16
N LYS A 109 -9.47 2.72 17.42
CA LYS A 109 -10.17 1.55 17.98
C LYS A 109 -10.30 0.39 16.98
N GLU A 110 -10.09 -0.84 17.47
CA GLU A 110 -10.53 -2.08 16.83
C GLU A 110 -12.01 -2.33 17.18
N ASP A 111 -12.93 -1.84 16.37
CA ASP A 111 -14.34 -2.25 16.44
C ASP A 111 -14.96 -2.24 15.03
N GLU A 112 -16.29 -2.31 14.90
CA GLU A 112 -17.06 -2.25 13.63
C GLU A 112 -16.60 -1.17 12.62
N ASP A 113 -15.85 -0.17 13.08
CA ASP A 113 -15.22 0.91 12.31
C ASP A 113 -14.06 0.47 11.40
N SER A 114 -13.50 -0.72 11.58
CA SER A 114 -12.41 -1.27 10.75
C SER A 114 -12.77 -1.39 9.26
N ILE A 115 -14.03 -1.69 8.96
CA ILE A 115 -14.51 -1.79 7.57
C ILE A 115 -14.47 -0.43 6.88
N ARG A 116 -14.88 0.66 7.57
CA ARG A 116 -14.89 2.00 6.99
C ARG A 116 -13.48 2.47 6.64
N LYS A 117 -12.51 2.15 7.49
CA LYS A 117 -11.08 2.39 7.24
C LYS A 117 -10.59 1.64 6.01
N SER A 118 -10.86 0.34 5.92
CA SER A 118 -10.43 -0.45 4.76
C SER A 118 -11.07 0.04 3.45
N ILE A 119 -12.31 0.52 3.50
CA ILE A 119 -12.95 1.16 2.35
C ILE A 119 -12.22 2.45 1.97
N LEU A 120 -11.94 3.33 2.93
CA LEU A 120 -11.22 4.58 2.67
C LEU A 120 -9.81 4.32 2.11
N GLU A 121 -9.09 3.38 2.69
CA GLU A 121 -7.78 2.93 2.21
C GLU A 121 -7.84 2.44 0.77
N VAL A 122 -8.80 1.56 0.46
CA VAL A 122 -9.03 1.09 -0.91
C VAL A 122 -9.30 2.25 -1.86
N MET A 123 -10.18 3.18 -1.49
CA MET A 123 -10.50 4.33 -2.34
C MET A 123 -9.25 5.19 -2.61
N LEU A 124 -8.40 5.39 -1.60
CA LEU A 124 -7.15 6.13 -1.75
C LEU A 124 -6.17 5.38 -2.66
N MET A 125 -5.98 4.07 -2.47
CA MET A 125 -5.10 3.26 -3.33
C MET A 125 -5.56 3.24 -4.80
N VAL A 126 -6.87 3.18 -5.06
CA VAL A 126 -7.43 3.27 -6.43
C VAL A 126 -7.13 4.63 -7.06
N ASN A 127 -7.02 5.70 -6.25
CA ASN A 127 -6.66 7.04 -6.70
C ASN A 127 -5.14 7.29 -6.66
N ASP A 128 -4.33 6.24 -6.81
CA ASP A 128 -2.86 6.29 -6.83
C ASP A 128 -2.23 6.93 -5.56
N PHE A 129 -2.84 6.76 -4.38
CA PHE A 129 -2.18 7.15 -3.12
C PHE A 129 -1.37 6.00 -2.50
N ASP A 130 -0.20 6.33 -1.98
CA ASP A 130 0.54 5.48 -1.05
C ASP A 130 -0.07 5.62 0.35
N VAL A 131 -0.87 4.62 0.75
CA VAL A 131 -1.55 4.65 2.05
C VAL A 131 -0.62 4.14 3.15
N ILE A 132 -0.38 4.99 4.15
CA ILE A 132 0.39 4.68 5.36
C ILE A 132 -0.58 4.50 6.52
N GLU A 133 -0.65 3.28 7.03
CA GLU A 133 -1.46 2.94 8.20
C GLU A 133 -0.66 3.17 9.49
N LEU A 134 -1.15 4.04 10.38
CA LEU A 134 -0.54 4.22 11.70
C LEU A 134 -0.89 3.05 12.62
N THR A 135 0.11 2.56 13.34
CA THR A 135 -0.07 1.53 14.37
C THR A 135 -0.83 2.09 15.58
N GLU A 136 -1.58 1.26 16.29
CA GLU A 136 -2.51 1.65 17.36
C GLU A 136 -1.90 2.48 18.51
N ASN A 137 -0.57 2.41 18.68
CA ASN A 137 0.15 3.10 19.74
C ASN A 137 0.65 4.49 19.35
N GLU A 138 0.39 4.94 18.12
CA GLU A 138 0.81 6.25 17.64
C GLU A 138 -0.40 7.11 17.26
N SER A 139 -0.60 8.21 17.99
CA SER A 139 -1.61 9.18 17.60
C SER A 139 -1.16 9.93 16.35
N ILE A 140 -2.12 10.37 15.53
CA ILE A 140 -1.79 11.17 14.34
C ILE A 140 -1.04 12.45 14.70
N ILE A 141 -1.32 13.04 15.87
CA ILE A 141 -0.59 14.20 16.40
C ILE A 141 0.87 13.83 16.66
N ASP A 142 1.13 12.73 17.38
CA ASP A 142 2.50 12.29 17.66
C ASP A 142 3.28 11.98 16.36
N PHE A 143 2.61 11.41 15.36
CA PHE A 143 3.20 11.14 14.05
C PHE A 143 3.58 12.43 13.31
N ILE A 144 2.69 13.44 13.30
CA ILE A 144 2.92 14.75 12.67
C ILE A 144 4.03 15.52 13.39
N GLU A 145 4.11 15.43 14.70
CA GLU A 145 5.16 16.11 15.48
C GLU A 145 6.53 15.46 15.25
N LYS A 146 6.59 14.13 15.18
CA LYS A 146 7.85 13.41 14.93
C LYS A 146 8.41 13.65 13.54
N ASP A 147 7.54 13.69 12.51
CA ASP A 147 7.84 14.02 11.11
C ASP A 147 9.27 13.70 10.65
N THR A 148 9.67 12.44 10.83
CA THR A 148 11.01 11.98 10.44
C THR A 148 11.06 11.47 9.01
N THR A 149 9.90 11.23 8.39
CA THR A 149 9.78 10.51 7.10
C THR A 149 9.05 11.29 6.01
N LEU A 150 8.14 12.23 6.34
CA LEU A 150 7.28 12.90 5.36
C LEU A 150 7.70 14.34 5.04
N ASN A 151 8.52 14.97 5.88
CA ASN A 151 8.93 16.38 5.75
C ASN A 151 7.75 17.33 5.59
N ILE A 152 6.73 17.16 6.43
CA ILE A 152 5.50 17.97 6.39
C ILE A 152 5.84 19.44 6.70
N PRO A 153 5.49 20.40 5.83
CA PRO A 153 5.74 21.82 6.10
C PRO A 153 5.09 22.28 7.41
N THR A 154 5.75 23.15 8.17
CA THR A 154 5.26 23.65 9.46
C THR A 154 3.86 24.30 9.37
N ASP A 155 3.57 24.97 8.26
CA ASP A 155 2.26 25.57 8.02
C ASP A 155 1.16 24.50 7.84
N CYS A 156 1.48 23.36 7.21
CA CYS A 156 0.57 22.22 7.08
C CYS A 156 0.35 21.56 8.44
N LYS A 157 1.40 21.40 9.27
CA LYS A 157 1.27 20.86 10.64
C LYS A 157 0.29 21.67 11.47
N ARG A 158 0.40 23.00 11.44
CA ARG A 158 -0.52 23.89 12.18
C ARG A 158 -1.97 23.77 11.71
N GLN A 159 -2.21 23.72 10.39
CA GLN A 159 -3.57 23.54 9.85
C GLN A 159 -4.15 22.18 10.26
N LEU A 160 -3.30 21.15 10.26
CA LEU A 160 -3.68 19.79 10.62
C LEU A 160 -4.04 19.70 12.11
N ASP A 161 -3.24 20.32 13.00
CA ASP A 161 -3.54 20.43 14.43
C ASP A 161 -4.88 21.13 14.70
N GLU A 162 -5.14 22.25 14.03
CA GLU A 162 -6.41 23.00 14.16
C GLU A 162 -7.62 22.14 13.76
N VAL A 163 -7.50 21.36 12.68
CA VAL A 163 -8.57 20.49 12.20
C VAL A 163 -8.79 19.29 13.12
N ILE A 164 -7.72 18.62 13.57
CA ILE A 164 -7.80 17.48 14.49
C ILE A 164 -8.46 17.89 15.81
N HIS A 165 -8.10 19.05 16.37
CA HIS A 165 -8.74 19.57 17.59
C HIS A 165 -10.21 19.92 17.38
N SER A 166 -10.58 20.39 16.18
CA SER A 166 -11.96 20.78 15.86
C SER A 166 -12.85 19.58 15.50
N HIS A 167 -12.26 18.49 14.99
CA HIS A 167 -12.94 17.30 14.47
C HIS A 167 -12.18 16.02 14.86
N PRO A 168 -12.25 15.59 16.13
CA PRO A 168 -11.45 14.45 16.62
C PRO A 168 -11.85 13.09 16.04
N GLU A 169 -13.01 12.97 15.39
CA GLU A 169 -13.56 11.69 14.91
C GLU A 169 -13.23 11.35 13.45
N ALA A 170 -12.89 12.34 12.61
CA ALA A 170 -12.45 12.11 11.23
C ALA A 170 -11.82 13.38 10.65
N ALA A 171 -10.59 13.29 10.18
CA ALA A 171 -9.94 14.33 9.38
C ALA A 171 -9.40 13.70 8.08
N ILE A 172 -9.96 14.10 6.94
CA ILE A 172 -9.34 13.87 5.63
C ILE A 172 -8.69 15.19 5.25
N LEU A 173 -7.36 15.22 5.16
CA LEU A 173 -6.63 16.38 4.67
C LEU A 173 -5.84 15.99 3.43
N GLN A 174 -6.11 16.66 2.32
CA GLN A 174 -5.19 16.68 1.20
C GLN A 174 -4.05 17.63 1.59
N LEU A 175 -2.85 17.09 1.83
CA LEU A 175 -1.67 17.92 2.02
C LEU A 175 -1.46 18.73 0.73
N CYS A 176 -1.31 20.04 0.89
CA CYS A 176 -1.32 21.00 -0.21
C CYS A 176 -0.38 20.59 -1.36
N ASN A 177 -0.86 20.78 -2.59
CA ASN A 177 -0.02 20.71 -3.79
C ASN A 177 1.23 21.57 -3.58
N SER A 178 2.39 20.98 -3.86
CA SER A 178 3.65 21.72 -3.97
C SER A 178 3.64 22.63 -5.21
#